data_AF-A0A7S2D7U8-F1
#
_entry.id   AF-A0A7S2D7U8-F1
#
_cell.length_a   1.000
_cell.length_b   1.000
_cell.length_c   1.000
_cell.angle_alpha   90.00
_cell.angle_beta   90.00
_cell.angle_gamma   90.00
#
_symmetry.space_group_name_H-M   'P 1'
#
loop_
_entity.id
_entity.type
_entity.pdbx_description
1 polymer ?
#
loop_
_entity_poly.entity_id
_entity_poly.type
_entity_poly.pdbx_seq_one_letter_code
_entity_poly.pdbx_strand_id
1 'polypeptide(L)'
;CMFVIPKEADELFWQPQHPRHLSPHKGLNWGGAVALAPAAAGSTLAWHGSLIHWGGRCASFSESEPRASLTAGVRVRGARGTALQAQQDDSLPEISLEDLPLPLAERLRYACGSVLLYSYWYGLHAGV
;
A
#
# COMPACT_ATOMS: atom_id res chain seq x y z
N CYS A 1 -8.27 -9.43 8.40
CA CYS A 1 -9.22 -9.05 7.33
C CYS A 1 -8.83 -7.69 6.77
N MET A 2 -9.10 -7.40 5.49
CA MET A 2 -9.00 -6.04 4.95
C MET A 2 -10.32 -5.33 5.21
N PHE A 3 -10.24 -4.08 5.63
CA PHE A 3 -11.39 -3.22 5.89
C PHE A 3 -11.28 -1.96 5.05
N VAL A 4 -12.42 -1.39 4.68
CA VAL A 4 -12.49 -0.13 3.93
C VAL A 4 -13.61 0.75 4.47
N ILE A 5 -13.53 2.04 4.19
CA ILE A 5 -14.67 2.95 4.26
C ILE A 5 -15.15 3.15 2.82
N PRO A 6 -16.34 2.63 2.45
CA PRO A 6 -16.90 2.83 1.12
C PRO A 6 -17.01 4.31 0.80
N LYS A 7 -16.89 4.65 -0.48
CA LYS A 7 -17.02 6.03 -0.96
C LYS A 7 -18.31 6.69 -0.49
N GLU A 8 -19.39 5.92 -0.41
CA GLU A 8 -20.72 6.35 0.02
C GLU A 8 -20.75 6.77 1.50
N ALA A 9 -19.77 6.30 2.29
CA ALA A 9 -19.61 6.61 3.70
C ALA A 9 -18.48 7.63 3.97
N ASP A 10 -17.81 8.12 2.92
CA ASP A 10 -16.73 9.12 2.99
C ASP A 10 -17.08 10.35 2.15
N GLU A 11 -17.67 11.36 2.81
CA GLU A 11 -18.02 12.65 2.19
C GLU A 11 -16.80 13.36 1.57
N LEU A 12 -15.59 13.02 2.01
CA LEU A 12 -14.34 13.64 1.59
C LEU A 12 -13.54 12.77 0.63
N PHE A 13 -14.12 11.69 0.08
CA PHE A 13 -13.42 10.71 -0.76
C PHE A 13 -12.57 11.32 -1.89
N TRP A 14 -13.02 12.42 -2.49
CA TRP A 14 -12.33 13.11 -3.57
C TRP A 14 -11.32 14.18 -3.11
N GLN A 15 -11.12 14.32 -1.80
CA GLN A 15 -10.23 15.29 -1.16
C GLN A 15 -9.16 14.57 -0.34
N PRO A 16 -8.26 13.78 -0.96
CA PRO A 16 -7.32 12.91 -0.25
C PRO A 16 -6.33 13.67 0.65
N GLN A 17 -6.15 14.98 0.44
CA GLN A 17 -5.28 15.85 1.24
C GLN A 17 -6.02 16.56 2.38
N HIS A 18 -7.32 16.29 2.57
CA HIS A 18 -8.08 16.92 3.63
C HIS A 18 -7.52 16.50 5.00
N PRO A 19 -7.37 17.42 5.97
CA PRO A 19 -6.76 17.10 7.28
C PRO A 19 -7.39 15.91 8.01
N ARG A 20 -8.69 15.66 7.83
CA ARG A 20 -9.39 14.47 8.37
C ARG A 20 -8.90 13.14 7.79
N HIS A 21 -8.50 13.12 6.52
CA HIS A 21 -7.91 11.93 5.89
C HIS A 21 -6.44 11.74 6.29
N LEU A 22 -5.72 12.82 6.57
CA LEU A 22 -4.36 12.77 7.11
C LEU A 22 -4.32 12.43 8.61
N SER A 23 -5.44 12.58 9.32
CA SER A 23 -5.61 12.23 10.74
C SER A 23 -6.85 11.34 10.91
N PRO A 24 -6.83 10.10 10.37
CA PRO A 24 -8.00 9.23 10.28
C PRO A 24 -8.68 9.00 11.64
N HIS A 25 -7.89 8.89 12.71
CA HIS A 25 -8.35 8.72 14.09
C HIS A 25 -9.20 9.88 14.64
N LYS A 26 -9.17 11.08 14.02
CA LYS A 26 -9.88 12.29 14.52
C LYS A 26 -11.16 12.62 13.77
N GLY A 27 -11.45 11.99 12.63
CA GLY A 27 -12.47 12.53 11.74
C GLY A 27 -13.12 11.55 10.77
N LEU A 28 -12.74 10.27 10.78
CA LEU A 28 -13.40 9.29 9.96
C LEU A 28 -14.70 8.79 10.56
N ASN A 29 -15.69 8.56 9.69
CA ASN A 29 -16.89 7.85 10.04
C ASN A 29 -16.60 6.34 10.11
N TRP A 30 -16.05 5.90 11.25
CA TRP A 30 -15.74 4.49 11.49
C TRP A 30 -16.98 3.58 11.47
N GLY A 31 -18.18 4.12 11.68
CA GLY A 31 -19.44 3.37 11.56
C GLY A 31 -19.75 2.92 10.14
N GLY A 32 -19.15 3.57 9.13
CA GLY A 32 -19.24 3.16 7.73
C GLY A 32 -18.25 2.08 7.31
N ALA A 33 -17.40 1.58 8.22
CA ALA A 33 -16.39 0.59 7.89
C ALA A 33 -17.01 -0.76 7.50
N VAL A 34 -16.54 -1.34 6.41
CA VAL A 34 -16.94 -2.68 5.95
C VAL A 34 -15.73 -3.59 5.77
N ALA A 35 -15.91 -4.88 6.03
CA ALA A 35 -14.88 -5.88 5.76
C ALA A 35 -14.94 -6.32 4.29
N LEU A 36 -13.82 -6.22 3.58
CA LEU A 36 -13.64 -6.79 2.22
C LEU A 36 -13.16 -8.24 2.25
N ALA A 37 -12.91 -8.79 3.44
CA ALA A 37 -12.43 -10.14 3.65
C ALA A 37 -13.40 -10.94 4.53
N PRO A 38 -13.48 -12.27 4.35
CA PRO A 38 -12.49 -13.13 3.68
C PRO A 38 -12.52 -13.03 2.14
N ALA A 39 -11.35 -12.79 1.55
CA ALA A 39 -11.10 -12.99 0.13
C ALA A 39 -10.44 -14.36 -0.03
N ALA A 40 -10.90 -15.15 -1.00
CA ALA A 40 -10.33 -16.48 -1.25
C ALA A 40 -8.90 -16.35 -1.80
N ALA A 41 -8.07 -17.37 -1.59
CA ALA A 41 -6.74 -17.44 -2.21
C ALA A 41 -6.86 -17.30 -3.73
N GLY A 42 -5.99 -16.48 -4.33
CA GLY A 42 -6.03 -16.15 -5.76
C GLY A 42 -7.03 -15.05 -6.15
N SER A 43 -7.81 -14.52 -5.22
CA SER A 43 -8.66 -13.35 -5.49
C SER A 43 -7.84 -12.09 -5.71
N THR A 44 -8.22 -11.27 -6.70
CA THR A 44 -7.65 -9.94 -6.93
C THR A 44 -8.61 -8.87 -6.40
N LEU A 45 -8.08 -7.95 -5.61
CA LEU A 45 -8.78 -6.75 -5.15
C LEU A 45 -8.13 -5.53 -5.81
N ALA A 46 -8.95 -4.61 -6.30
CA ALA A 46 -8.49 -3.35 -6.87
C ALA A 46 -9.31 -2.21 -6.24
N TRP A 47 -8.63 -1.09 -5.97
CA TRP A 47 -9.28 0.09 -5.39
C TRP A 47 -8.65 1.37 -5.91
N HIS A 48 -9.41 2.46 -5.81
CA HIS A 48 -8.94 3.80 -6.11
C HIS A 48 -7.96 4.28 -5.03
N GLY A 49 -6.93 5.05 -5.40
CA GLY A 49 -5.89 5.50 -4.47
C GLY A 49 -6.39 6.32 -3.27
N SER A 50 -7.57 6.95 -3.40
CA SER A 50 -8.22 7.67 -2.30
C SER A 50 -9.04 6.79 -1.34
N LEU A 51 -9.26 5.51 -1.65
CA LEU A 51 -10.06 4.63 -0.79
C LEU A 51 -9.30 4.37 0.51
N ILE A 52 -9.92 4.74 1.63
CA ILE A 52 -9.39 4.46 2.96
C ILE A 52 -9.54 2.96 3.23
N HIS A 53 -8.40 2.31 3.48
CA HIS A 53 -8.32 0.87 3.67
C HIS A 53 -7.26 0.53 4.73
N TRP A 54 -7.46 -0.58 5.44
CA TRP A 54 -6.49 -1.09 6.40
C TRP A 54 -6.59 -2.61 6.57
N GLY A 55 -5.51 -3.21 7.05
CA GLY A 55 -5.48 -4.60 7.50
C GLY A 55 -5.77 -4.69 8.99
N GLY A 56 -6.64 -5.62 9.38
CA GLY A 56 -6.76 -6.06 10.77
C GLY A 56 -5.56 -6.92 11.18
N ARG A 57 -5.32 -6.99 12.50
CA ARG A 57 -4.26 -7.80 13.10
C ARG A 57 -4.46 -9.30 12.82
N CYS A 58 -3.38 -10.01 12.53
CA CYS A 58 -3.37 -11.48 12.54
C CYS A 58 -3.45 -12.01 13.98
N ALA A 59 -4.18 -13.10 14.20
CA ALA A 59 -4.23 -13.74 15.51
C ALA A 59 -2.85 -14.34 15.85
N SER A 60 -2.38 -14.11 17.07
CA SER A 60 -1.20 -14.81 17.60
C SER A 60 -1.52 -16.29 17.73
N PHE A 61 -0.58 -17.17 17.36
CA PHE A 61 -0.72 -18.63 17.47
C PHE A 61 -1.89 -19.21 16.67
N SER A 62 -2.25 -18.58 15.56
CA SER A 62 -3.22 -19.11 14.60
C SER A 62 -2.70 -20.42 13.99
N GLU A 63 -3.53 -21.47 13.98
CA GLU A 63 -3.26 -22.70 13.22
C GLU A 63 -3.46 -22.50 11.70
N SER A 64 -4.16 -21.44 11.29
CA SER A 64 -4.30 -21.08 9.88
C SER A 64 -3.00 -20.55 9.29
N GLU A 65 -2.74 -20.89 8.03
CA GLU A 65 -1.59 -20.40 7.27
C GLU A 65 -1.51 -18.85 7.25
N PRO A 66 -0.29 -18.28 7.22
CA PRO A 66 -0.11 -16.84 7.14
C PRO A 66 -0.71 -16.30 5.84
N ARG A 67 -1.37 -15.14 5.94
CA ARG A 67 -1.88 -14.43 4.77
C ARG A 67 -0.72 -13.81 3.99
N ALA A 68 -0.56 -14.22 2.74
CA ALA A 68 0.33 -13.59 1.78
C ALA A 68 -0.46 -12.87 0.68
N SER A 69 0.00 -11.69 0.28
CA SER A 69 -0.58 -10.93 -0.83
C SER A 69 0.51 -10.11 -1.54
N LEU A 70 0.32 -9.90 -2.84
CA LEU A 70 1.13 -8.98 -3.64
C LEU A 70 0.27 -7.76 -4.00
N THR A 71 0.85 -6.57 -3.92
CA THR A 71 0.18 -5.31 -4.28
C THR A 71 1.02 -4.58 -5.32
N ALA A 72 0.38 -4.06 -6.37
CA ALA A 72 1.00 -3.20 -7.35
C ALA A 72 0.14 -1.94 -7.55
N GLY A 73 0.78 -0.80 -7.75
CA GLY A 73 0.09 0.44 -8.12
C GLY A 73 0.05 0.60 -9.63
N VAL A 74 -1.13 0.79 -10.21
CA VAL A 74 -1.29 1.14 -11.63
C VAL A 74 -1.57 2.64 -11.74
N ARG A 75 -0.91 3.30 -12.69
CA ARG A 75 -1.07 4.74 -12.92
C ARG A 75 -1.18 5.04 -14.40
N VAL A 76 -1.87 6.13 -14.71
CA VAL A 76 -1.87 6.69 -16.06
C VAL A 76 -0.46 7.19 -16.38
N ARG A 77 -0.02 6.98 -17.63
CA ARG A 77 1.27 7.50 -18.10
C ARG A 77 1.34 9.01 -17.91
N GLY A 78 2.42 9.49 -17.31
CA GLY A 78 2.61 10.91 -17.01
C GLY A 78 1.87 11.41 -15.76
N ALA A 79 1.27 10.51 -14.95
CA ALA A 79 0.73 10.88 -13.64
C ALA A 79 1.83 11.51 -12.77
N ARG A 80 1.50 12.63 -12.12
CA ARG A 80 2.43 13.33 -11.22
C ARG A 80 2.78 12.44 -10.03
N GLY A 81 4.06 12.38 -9.69
CA GLY A 81 4.51 11.77 -8.45
C GLY A 81 3.95 12.51 -7.23
N THR A 82 3.76 11.79 -6.12
CA THR A 82 3.39 12.44 -4.85
C THR A 82 4.65 12.92 -4.11
N ALA A 83 4.50 13.84 -3.15
CA ALA A 83 5.61 14.29 -2.32
C ALA A 83 6.29 13.14 -1.55
N LEU A 84 5.54 12.09 -1.17
CA LEU A 84 6.09 10.88 -0.56
C LEU A 84 6.96 10.07 -1.53
N GLN A 85 6.66 10.14 -2.83
CA GLN A 85 7.49 9.48 -3.84
C GLN A 85 8.76 10.25 -4.15
N ALA A 86 8.71 11.58 -4.07
CA ALA A 86 9.93 12.40 -4.16
C ALA A 86 10.90 12.13 -2.99
N GLN A 87 10.45 11.45 -1.92
CA GLN A 87 11.30 10.98 -0.83
C GLN A 87 11.79 9.53 -1.04
N GLN A 88 11.29 8.83 -2.06
CA GLN A 88 11.83 7.53 -2.45
C GLN A 88 13.16 7.75 -3.15
N ASP A 89 14.06 6.78 -2.98
CA ASP A 89 15.33 6.79 -3.71
C ASP A 89 15.05 6.59 -5.21
N ASP A 90 15.03 7.71 -5.95
CA ASP A 90 14.92 7.77 -7.42
C ASP A 90 16.14 7.16 -8.12
N SER A 91 17.11 6.56 -7.39
CA SER A 91 18.25 5.88 -7.99
C SER A 91 17.91 4.58 -8.70
N LEU A 92 16.74 3.99 -8.44
CA LEU A 92 16.29 2.79 -9.13
C LEU A 92 15.68 3.15 -10.50
N PRO A 93 16.23 2.66 -11.61
CA PRO A 93 15.70 2.96 -12.93
C PRO A 93 14.31 2.37 -13.13
N GLU A 94 13.55 2.94 -14.06
CA GLU A 94 12.31 2.31 -14.52
C GLU A 94 12.65 1.00 -15.24
N ILE A 95 11.97 -0.10 -14.91
CA ILE A 95 12.13 -1.40 -15.59
C ILE A 95 11.04 -1.53 -16.63
N SER A 96 11.41 -1.82 -17.88
CA SER A 96 10.47 -2.24 -18.91
C SER A 96 10.34 -3.76 -18.99
N LEU A 97 9.29 -4.27 -19.63
CA LEU A 97 9.14 -5.71 -19.88
C LEU A 97 10.28 -6.29 -20.72
N GLU A 98 10.92 -5.46 -21.55
CA GLU A 98 12.02 -5.84 -22.45
C GLU A 98 13.32 -6.08 -21.67
N ASP A 99 13.46 -5.48 -20.48
CA ASP A 99 14.63 -5.61 -19.61
C ASP A 99 14.62 -6.91 -18.78
N LEU A 100 13.59 -7.74 -18.94
CA LEU A 100 13.42 -8.96 -18.16
C LEU A 100 14.02 -10.19 -18.87
N PRO A 101 14.63 -11.14 -18.12
CA PRO A 101 14.74 -11.16 -16.67
C PRO A 101 15.96 -10.35 -16.16
N LEU A 102 15.79 -9.68 -15.02
CA LEU A 102 16.88 -8.99 -14.35
C LEU A 102 17.85 -9.96 -13.65
N PRO A 103 19.16 -9.65 -13.59
CA PRO A 103 20.12 -10.36 -12.75
C PRO A 103 19.70 -10.39 -11.27
N LEU A 104 20.16 -11.40 -10.50
CA LEU A 104 19.81 -11.53 -9.08
C LEU A 104 20.14 -10.27 -8.26
N ALA A 105 21.30 -9.67 -8.48
CA ALA A 105 21.73 -8.47 -7.78
C ALA A 105 20.75 -7.30 -8.00
N GLU A 106 20.28 -7.09 -9.23
CA GLU A 106 19.30 -6.05 -9.55
C GLU A 106 17.95 -6.36 -8.90
N ARG A 107 17.44 -7.59 -9.00
CA ARG A 107 16.19 -7.98 -8.31
C ARG A 107 16.24 -7.71 -6.80
N LEU A 108 17.37 -7.98 -6.17
CA LEU A 108 17.59 -7.68 -4.75
C LEU A 108 17.59 -6.17 -4.47
N ARG A 109 18.17 -5.34 -5.34
CA ARG A 109 18.11 -3.87 -5.20
C ARG A 109 16.67 -3.36 -5.18
N TYR A 110 15.81 -3.81 -6.10
CA TYR A 110 14.39 -3.42 -6.12
C TYR A 110 13.62 -3.91 -4.89
N ALA A 111 13.89 -5.14 -4.43
CA ALA A 111 13.30 -5.69 -3.22
C ALA A 111 13.70 -4.85 -1.99
N CYS A 112 14.99 -4.52 -1.84
CA CYS A 112 15.50 -3.68 -0.76
C CYS A 112 14.88 -2.27 -0.81
N GLY A 113 14.83 -1.62 -1.97
CA GLY A 113 14.19 -0.30 -2.12
C GLY A 113 12.71 -0.32 -1.70
N SER A 114 11.98 -1.38 -2.05
CA SER A 114 10.58 -1.56 -1.67
C SER A 114 10.38 -1.77 -0.16
N VAL A 115 11.30 -2.48 0.51
CA VAL A 115 11.26 -2.67 1.97
C VAL A 115 11.60 -1.35 2.69
N LEU A 116 12.61 -0.63 2.22
CA LEU A 116 13.08 0.62 2.82
C LEU A 116 12.06 1.76 2.69
N LEU A 117 11.13 1.71 1.73
CA LEU A 117 9.99 2.64 1.66
C LEU A 117 9.22 2.72 2.99
N TYR A 118 9.10 1.59 3.69
CA TYR A 118 8.35 1.49 4.93
C TYR A 118 9.23 1.58 6.17
N SER A 119 10.52 1.89 6.01
CA SER A 119 11.50 1.96 7.09
C SER A 119 11.06 2.83 8.26
N TYR A 120 10.43 3.98 7.95
CA TYR A 120 9.86 4.91 8.93
C TYR A 120 8.84 4.24 9.88
N TRP A 121 8.04 3.29 9.39
CA TRP A 121 7.04 2.58 10.21
C TRP A 121 7.64 1.47 11.07
N TYR A 122 8.83 1.00 10.72
CA TYR A 122 9.46 -0.16 11.36
C TYR A 122 10.72 0.18 12.14
N GLY A 123 11.13 1.45 12.20
CA GLY A 123 12.38 1.87 12.84
C GLY A 123 13.62 1.25 12.17
N LEU A 124 13.52 0.92 10.88
CA LEU A 124 14.63 0.36 10.12
C LEU A 124 15.54 1.53 9.72
N HIS A 125 16.54 1.82 10.53
CA HIS A 125 17.59 2.75 10.11
C HIS A 125 18.45 2.03 9.06
N ALA A 126 18.68 2.69 7.92
CA ALA A 126 19.76 2.27 7.03
C ALA A 126 21.06 2.44 7.81
N GLY A 127 21.55 1.35 8.40
CA GLY A 127 22.89 1.31 8.97
C GLY A 127 23.86 1.55 7.84
N VAL A 128 24.52 2.71 7.88
CA VAL A 128 25.79 2.94 7.20
C VAL A 128 26.89 2.34 8.07
#